data_AF-A0A2N1VEI9-F1
#
_entry.id   AF-A0A2N1VEI9-F1
#
_cell.length_a   1.000
_cell.length_b   1.000
_cell.length_c   1.000
_cell.angle_alpha   90.00
_cell.angle_beta   90.00
_cell.angle_gamma   90.00
#
_symmetry.space_group_name_H-M   'P 1'
#
loop_
_entity.id
_entity.type
_entity.pdbx_description
1 polymer ?
#
loop_
_entity_poly.entity_id
_entity_poly.type
_entity_poly.pdbx_seq_one_letter_code
_entity_poly.pdbx_strand_id
1 'polypeptide(L)'
;MSYVSNTPENQFITENKKQWKSFLQKLFSDNIPETQVWTDKNDIIYILQRIGSMHNMNHLFLPHFGGLDLTGCQLSHEEGCIELVFGERVYVVKPATLTFNSFGSDEYGWAYFRLETNTLKPTGVYDSLFSVKEELTEISPLEYVNRSVWDDRYYGYDENGDSKPFPNYVRLVTRLLSGSVVIFAKSSLYNANPDTYDARHNKMSAVEFHEHIEAAIESMKGGS
;
A
#
# COMPACT_ATOMS: atom_id res chain seq x y z
N MET A 1 -16.43 6.83 35.07
CA MET A 1 -16.69 7.65 33.87
C MET A 1 -15.42 8.41 33.54
N SER A 2 -14.57 7.83 32.69
CA SER A 2 -13.37 8.50 32.20
C SER A 2 -13.80 9.57 31.18
N TYR A 3 -13.53 10.84 31.48
CA TYR A 3 -13.62 11.91 30.51
C TYR A 3 -12.62 11.63 29.40
N VAL A 4 -13.08 11.10 28.27
CA VAL A 4 -12.27 11.10 27.04
C VAL A 4 -12.12 12.57 26.66
N SER A 5 -10.91 13.10 26.76
CA SER A 5 -10.61 14.49 26.41
C SER A 5 -10.98 14.74 24.94
N ASN A 6 -11.68 15.84 24.66
CA ASN A 6 -12.13 16.20 23.31
C ASN A 6 -10.97 16.86 22.53
N THR A 7 -9.90 16.11 22.30
CA THR A 7 -8.73 16.57 21.53
C THR A 7 -8.98 16.39 20.02
N PRO A 8 -8.35 17.20 19.16
CA PRO A 8 -8.39 17.01 17.71
C PRO A 8 -7.97 15.60 17.28
N GLU A 9 -7.03 14.99 18.00
CA GLU A 9 -6.58 13.62 17.77
C GLU A 9 -7.68 12.59 18.06
N ASN A 10 -8.36 12.69 19.21
CA ASN A 10 -9.46 11.78 19.55
C ASN A 10 -10.64 11.93 18.58
N GLN A 11 -10.89 13.16 18.11
CA GLN A 11 -11.88 13.42 17.07
C GLN A 11 -11.48 12.74 15.76
N PHE A 12 -10.24 12.92 15.30
CA PHE A 12 -9.73 12.26 14.10
C PHE A 12 -9.83 10.74 14.17
N ILE A 13 -9.40 10.13 15.28
CA ILE A 13 -9.47 8.67 15.48
C ILE A 13 -10.92 8.18 15.34
N THR A 14 -11.85 8.87 15.99
CA THR A 14 -13.28 8.53 15.97
C THR A 14 -13.88 8.66 14.57
N GLU A 15 -13.58 9.76 13.87
CA GLU A 15 -14.07 10.01 12.52
C GLU A 15 -13.48 9.02 11.51
N ASN A 16 -12.18 8.75 11.58
CA ASN A 16 -11.52 7.79 10.69
C ASN A 16 -12.09 6.37 10.87
N LYS A 17 -12.33 5.91 12.11
CA LYS A 17 -12.97 4.60 12.37
C LYS A 17 -14.38 4.54 11.79
N LYS A 18 -15.17 5.61 11.92
CA LYS A 18 -16.52 5.69 11.35
C LYS A 18 -16.49 5.65 9.82
N GLN A 19 -15.55 6.36 9.19
CA GLN A 19 -15.36 6.35 7.75
C GLN A 19 -14.97 4.96 7.24
N TRP A 20 -14.00 4.30 7.90
CA TRP A 20 -13.57 2.94 7.57
C TRP A 20 -14.73 1.94 7.68
N LYS A 21 -15.46 1.94 8.80
CA LYS A 21 -16.65 1.09 8.98
C LYS A 21 -17.70 1.34 7.90
N SER A 22 -18.00 2.61 7.62
CA SER A 22 -18.98 2.99 6.59
C SER A 22 -18.54 2.55 5.19
N PHE A 23 -17.24 2.59 4.90
CA PHE A 23 -16.68 2.08 3.66
C PHE A 23 -16.88 0.56 3.55
N LEU A 24 -16.52 -0.21 4.58
CA LEU A 24 -16.70 -1.66 4.59
C LEU A 24 -18.16 -2.05 4.44
N GLN A 25 -19.06 -1.37 5.15
CA GLN A 25 -20.52 -1.58 5.03
C GLN A 25 -21.00 -1.35 3.59
N LYS A 26 -20.59 -0.25 2.96
CA LYS A 26 -20.93 0.03 1.56
C LYS A 26 -20.29 -0.96 0.58
N LEU A 27 -19.08 -1.43 0.88
CA LEU A 27 -18.37 -2.36 0.03
C LEU A 27 -19.05 -3.73 0.03
N PHE A 28 -19.53 -4.18 1.19
CA PHE A 28 -20.12 -5.50 1.38
C PHE A 28 -21.65 -5.49 1.52
N SER A 29 -22.31 -4.38 1.19
CA SER A 29 -23.77 -4.22 1.32
C SER A 29 -24.29 -4.63 2.71
N ASP A 30 -23.64 -4.12 3.76
CA ASP A 30 -23.86 -4.40 5.19
C ASP A 30 -23.56 -5.84 5.66
N ASN A 31 -23.31 -6.78 4.75
CA ASN A 31 -22.92 -8.15 5.08
C ASN A 31 -21.40 -8.35 5.01
N ILE A 32 -20.68 -7.77 5.97
CA ILE A 32 -19.21 -7.79 6.01
C ILE A 32 -18.73 -9.22 6.36
N PRO A 33 -18.01 -9.91 5.46
CA PRO A 33 -17.52 -11.26 5.74
C PRO A 33 -16.28 -11.24 6.64
N GLU A 34 -15.99 -12.34 7.33
CA GLU A 34 -14.70 -12.53 8.02
C GLU A 34 -13.54 -12.54 7.03
N THR A 35 -13.74 -13.11 5.84
CA THR A 35 -12.74 -13.10 4.77
C THR A 35 -13.39 -12.96 3.41
N GLN A 36 -12.79 -12.14 2.53
CA GLN A 36 -13.13 -12.09 1.11
C GLN A 36 -11.85 -12.04 0.28
N VAL A 37 -11.78 -12.84 -0.79
CA VAL A 37 -10.62 -12.89 -1.69
C VAL A 37 -11.02 -12.40 -3.07
N TRP A 38 -10.15 -11.60 -3.68
CA TRP A 38 -10.20 -11.20 -5.09
C TRP A 38 -8.90 -11.61 -5.79
N THR A 39 -9.05 -12.28 -6.93
CA THR A 39 -7.92 -12.69 -7.79
C THR A 39 -7.98 -12.03 -9.17
N ASP A 40 -9.13 -11.50 -9.57
CA ASP A 40 -9.25 -10.74 -10.81
C ASP A 40 -8.60 -9.37 -10.64
N LYS A 41 -7.76 -8.99 -11.61
CA LYS A 41 -7.00 -7.75 -11.57
C LYS A 41 -7.91 -6.52 -11.58
N ASN A 42 -9.00 -6.53 -12.33
CA ASN A 42 -9.90 -5.38 -12.41
C ASN A 42 -10.68 -5.20 -11.12
N ASP A 43 -11.09 -6.29 -10.48
CA ASP A 43 -11.68 -6.24 -9.14
C ASP A 43 -10.69 -5.68 -8.12
N ILE A 44 -9.44 -6.13 -8.14
CA ILE A 44 -8.38 -5.61 -7.25
C ILE A 44 -8.19 -4.10 -7.47
N ILE A 45 -8.08 -3.64 -8.72
CA ILE A 45 -7.99 -2.20 -9.04
C ILE A 45 -9.22 -1.46 -8.52
N TYR A 46 -10.42 -1.98 -8.76
CA TYR A 46 -11.67 -1.36 -8.33
C TYR A 46 -11.71 -1.14 -6.81
N ILE A 47 -11.34 -2.16 -6.03
CA ILE A 47 -11.31 -2.07 -4.56
C ILE A 47 -10.24 -1.07 -4.10
N LEU A 48 -9.01 -1.19 -4.59
CA LEU A 48 -7.89 -0.33 -4.20
C LEU A 48 -8.14 1.13 -4.60
N GLN A 49 -8.71 1.39 -5.76
CA GLN A 49 -9.10 2.73 -6.19
C GLN A 49 -10.14 3.35 -5.24
N ARG A 50 -11.13 2.57 -4.79
CA ARG A 50 -12.12 3.06 -3.81
C ARG A 50 -11.48 3.36 -2.46
N ILE A 51 -10.59 2.50 -1.98
CA ILE A 51 -9.81 2.75 -0.74
C ILE A 51 -9.01 4.05 -0.87
N GLY A 52 -8.32 4.23 -2.00
CA GLY A 52 -7.46 5.40 -2.23
C GLY A 52 -8.22 6.70 -2.47
N SER A 53 -9.44 6.63 -3.00
CA SER A 53 -10.28 7.81 -3.26
C SER A 53 -10.78 8.52 -2.00
N MET A 54 -10.71 7.87 -0.83
CA MET A 54 -11.15 8.45 0.44
C MET A 54 -9.98 9.08 1.19
N HIS A 55 -10.03 10.41 1.29
CA HIS A 55 -9.00 11.19 1.93
C HIS A 55 -8.76 10.78 3.40
N ASN A 56 -7.49 10.60 3.78
CA ASN A 56 -7.06 10.29 5.14
C ASN A 56 -7.73 9.05 5.77
N MET A 57 -8.22 8.10 4.97
CA MET A 57 -8.92 6.93 5.48
C MET A 57 -7.97 5.76 5.78
N ASN A 58 -7.03 5.48 4.87
CA ASN A 58 -6.21 4.28 4.87
C ASN A 58 -4.75 4.55 5.23
N HIS A 59 -4.03 3.50 5.59
CA HIS A 59 -2.58 3.48 5.71
C HIS A 59 -2.03 2.12 5.28
N LEU A 60 -1.05 2.11 4.38
CA LEU A 60 -0.46 0.90 3.81
C LEU A 60 0.91 0.65 4.42
N PHE A 61 1.18 -0.59 4.80
CA PHE A 61 2.50 -1.06 5.20
C PHE A 61 3.12 -1.80 4.02
N LEU A 62 4.33 -1.39 3.64
CA LEU A 62 5.04 -1.92 2.48
C LEU A 62 6.05 -3.00 2.91
N PRO A 63 6.44 -3.93 2.01
CA PRO A 63 7.23 -5.13 2.36
C PRO A 63 8.69 -4.89 2.75
N HIS A 64 9.11 -3.64 2.93
CA HIS A 64 10.49 -3.25 3.21
C HIS A 64 10.55 -2.37 4.45
N PHE A 65 10.05 -1.14 4.36
CA PHE A 65 9.98 -0.18 5.45
C PHE A 65 8.91 0.88 5.16
N GLY A 66 8.41 1.49 6.24
CA GLY A 66 7.55 2.67 6.18
C GLY A 66 6.10 2.32 5.90
N GLY A 67 5.30 3.39 5.80
CA GLY A 67 3.93 3.29 5.35
C GLY A 67 3.50 4.52 4.57
N LEU A 68 2.57 4.32 3.65
CA LEU A 68 2.08 5.36 2.73
C LEU A 68 0.55 5.30 2.67
N ASP A 69 -0.07 6.45 2.43
CA ASP A 69 -1.51 6.54 2.26
C ASP A 69 -1.84 6.41 0.77
N LEU A 70 -2.57 5.37 0.40
CA LEU A 70 -2.99 5.16 -0.98
C LEU A 70 -3.95 6.28 -1.37
N THR A 71 -3.70 6.88 -2.53
CA THR A 71 -4.53 7.94 -3.12
C THR A 71 -5.21 7.49 -4.42
N GLY A 72 -4.82 6.34 -4.97
CA GLY A 72 -5.42 5.77 -6.17
C GLY A 72 -4.80 4.44 -6.57
N CYS A 73 -5.46 3.74 -7.48
CA CYS A 73 -4.96 2.54 -8.13
C CYS A 73 -5.45 2.48 -9.57
N GLN A 74 -4.54 2.18 -10.50
CA GLN A 74 -4.85 2.11 -11.92
C GLN A 74 -4.08 1.00 -12.62
N LEU A 75 -4.42 0.73 -13.87
CA LEU A 75 -3.67 -0.21 -14.71
C LEU A 75 -2.27 0.35 -14.99
N SER A 76 -1.25 -0.51 -14.89
CA SER A 76 0.12 -0.14 -15.27
C SER A 76 0.33 -0.33 -16.78
N HIS A 77 1.33 0.35 -17.33
CA HIS A 77 1.87 0.02 -18.65
C HIS A 77 2.52 -1.38 -18.68
N GLU A 78 3.03 -1.88 -17.54
CA GLU A 78 3.59 -3.24 -17.45
C GLU A 78 2.48 -4.30 -17.52
N GLU A 79 2.68 -5.33 -18.36
CA GLU A 79 1.69 -6.37 -18.57
C GLU A 79 1.36 -7.13 -17.28
N GLY A 80 0.07 -7.16 -16.95
CA GLY A 80 -0.42 -7.84 -15.75
C GLY A 80 -0.19 -7.05 -14.46
N CYS A 81 0.43 -5.88 -14.50
CA CYS A 81 0.71 -5.04 -13.35
C CYS A 81 -0.37 -3.96 -13.13
N ILE A 82 -0.37 -3.42 -11.91
CA ILE A 82 -1.16 -2.27 -11.49
C ILE A 82 -0.24 -1.23 -10.87
N GLU A 83 -0.69 0.02 -10.86
CA GLU A 83 -0.02 1.13 -10.20
C GLU A 83 -0.76 1.46 -8.91
N LEU A 84 -0.06 1.41 -7.77
CA LEU A 84 -0.49 1.99 -6.51
C LEU A 84 0.03 3.43 -6.45
N VAL A 85 -0.88 4.39 -6.25
CA VAL A 85 -0.55 5.81 -6.27
C VAL A 85 -0.55 6.36 -4.85
N PHE A 86 0.52 7.08 -4.49
CA PHE A 86 0.74 7.69 -3.18
C PHE A 86 1.09 9.17 -3.37
N GLY A 87 0.11 9.98 -3.76
CA GLY A 87 0.34 11.35 -4.23
C GLY A 87 1.11 11.35 -5.55
N GLU A 88 2.31 11.94 -5.55
CA GLU A 88 3.19 12.00 -6.74
C GLU A 88 4.01 10.72 -6.94
N ARG A 89 3.99 9.78 -5.99
CA ARG A 89 4.76 8.53 -6.06
C ARG A 89 3.90 7.42 -6.66
N VAL A 90 4.49 6.65 -7.57
CA VAL A 90 3.86 5.50 -8.21
C VAL A 90 4.62 4.23 -7.87
N TYR A 91 3.89 3.21 -7.42
CA TYR A 91 4.43 1.89 -7.20
C TYR A 91 3.83 0.90 -8.20
N VAL A 92 4.65 0.32 -9.07
CA VAL A 92 4.22 -0.75 -9.98
C VAL A 92 4.33 -2.08 -9.27
N VAL A 93 3.23 -2.83 -9.24
CA VAL A 93 3.16 -4.15 -8.60
C VAL A 93 2.43 -5.14 -9.51
N LYS A 94 2.80 -6.42 -9.46
CA LYS A 94 2.04 -7.48 -10.13
C LYS A 94 1.11 -8.16 -9.13
N PRO A 95 -0.20 -7.82 -9.07
CA PRO A 95 -1.08 -8.39 -8.06
C PRO A 95 -1.22 -9.91 -8.25
N ALA A 96 -1.24 -10.64 -7.14
CA ALA A 96 -1.59 -12.06 -7.11
C ALA A 96 -3.00 -12.21 -6.53
N THR A 97 -3.20 -11.71 -5.31
CA THR A 97 -4.48 -11.78 -4.60
C THR A 97 -4.65 -10.56 -3.71
N LEU A 98 -5.87 -10.04 -3.61
CA LEU A 98 -6.27 -9.12 -2.55
C LEU A 98 -7.19 -9.87 -1.61
N THR A 99 -6.88 -9.87 -0.31
CA THR A 99 -7.69 -10.53 0.71
C THR A 99 -8.12 -9.52 1.75
N PHE A 100 -9.42 -9.39 1.96
CA PHE A 100 -9.98 -8.70 3.11
C PHE A 100 -10.12 -9.67 4.28
N ASN A 101 -9.77 -9.22 5.48
CA ASN A 101 -9.97 -9.93 6.74
C ASN A 101 -10.69 -9.02 7.75
N SER A 102 -11.64 -9.57 8.50
CA SER A 102 -12.29 -8.93 9.64
C SER A 102 -12.50 -9.92 10.79
N PHE A 103 -12.68 -9.39 12.00
CA PHE A 103 -12.69 -10.16 13.25
C PHE A 103 -13.99 -9.95 14.05
N GLY A 104 -15.11 -9.83 13.33
CA GLY A 104 -16.43 -9.56 13.90
C GLY A 104 -16.84 -8.09 13.91
N SER A 105 -18.10 -7.83 14.26
CA SER A 105 -18.79 -6.55 14.03
C SER A 105 -18.31 -5.38 14.90
N ASP A 106 -17.63 -5.68 16.01
CA ASP A 106 -17.12 -4.67 16.94
C ASP A 106 -15.63 -4.37 16.70
N GLU A 107 -14.96 -5.16 15.85
CA GLU A 107 -13.50 -5.13 15.64
C GLU A 107 -13.10 -4.57 14.27
N TYR A 108 -13.96 -3.79 13.61
CA TYR A 108 -13.63 -3.23 12.28
C TYR A 108 -12.37 -2.34 12.26
N GLY A 109 -11.91 -1.85 13.41
CA GLY A 109 -10.62 -1.16 13.52
C GLY A 109 -9.39 -2.05 13.28
N TRP A 110 -9.57 -3.38 13.36
CA TRP A 110 -8.57 -4.39 13.03
C TRP A 110 -8.74 -5.00 11.65
N ALA A 111 -9.87 -4.73 10.99
CA ALA A 111 -10.10 -5.22 9.64
C ALA A 111 -9.08 -4.63 8.67
N TYR A 112 -8.54 -5.45 7.79
CA TYR A 112 -7.47 -5.08 6.87
C TYR A 112 -7.63 -5.74 5.50
N PHE A 113 -7.01 -5.12 4.51
CA PHE A 113 -6.77 -5.76 3.23
C PHE A 113 -5.31 -6.18 3.15
N ARG A 114 -5.03 -7.32 2.54
CA ARG A 114 -3.68 -7.82 2.26
C ARG A 114 -3.56 -8.08 0.77
N LEU A 115 -2.66 -7.35 0.12
CA LEU A 115 -2.30 -7.54 -1.28
C LEU A 115 -1.03 -8.40 -1.33
N GLU A 116 -1.16 -9.60 -1.87
CA GLU A 116 -0.02 -10.43 -2.26
C GLU A 116 0.39 -10.09 -3.69
N THR A 117 1.70 -10.10 -3.94
CA THR A 117 2.26 -9.80 -5.26
C THR A 117 2.99 -11.00 -5.86
N ASN A 118 2.82 -11.17 -7.16
CA ASN A 118 3.64 -12.07 -7.95
C ASN A 118 5.02 -11.47 -8.17
N THR A 119 6.02 -12.33 -8.33
CA THR A 119 7.39 -11.89 -8.59
C THR A 119 7.52 -11.20 -9.96
N LEU A 120 8.14 -10.03 -9.96
CA LEU A 120 8.63 -9.34 -11.16
C LEU A 120 10.12 -9.58 -11.35
N LYS A 121 10.54 -9.66 -12.60
CA LYS A 121 11.96 -9.64 -12.93
C LYS A 121 12.48 -8.21 -12.79
N PRO A 122 13.69 -8.02 -12.21
CA PRO A 122 14.38 -6.75 -12.24
C PRO A 122 14.47 -6.17 -13.65
N THR A 123 14.48 -4.84 -13.76
CA THR A 123 14.63 -4.15 -15.04
C THR A 123 16.01 -4.37 -15.67
N GLY A 124 17.02 -4.64 -14.84
CA GLY A 124 18.42 -4.66 -15.25
C GLY A 124 19.09 -3.28 -15.30
N VAL A 125 18.41 -2.22 -14.84
CA VAL A 125 19.00 -0.87 -14.70
C VAL A 125 20.11 -0.84 -13.65
N TYR A 126 20.02 -1.69 -12.63
CA TYR A 126 21.02 -1.84 -11.58
C TYR A 126 21.69 -3.21 -11.68
N ASP A 127 23.02 -3.27 -11.56
CA ASP A 127 23.80 -4.52 -11.60
C ASP A 127 23.44 -5.48 -10.45
N SER A 128 23.05 -4.92 -9.30
CA SER A 128 22.65 -5.68 -8.13
C SER A 128 21.54 -4.96 -7.36
N LEU A 129 20.60 -5.73 -6.83
CA LEU A 129 19.53 -5.21 -5.98
C LEU A 129 19.81 -5.53 -4.52
N PHE A 130 19.62 -4.52 -3.66
CA PHE A 130 19.74 -4.64 -2.22
C PHE A 130 18.38 -4.78 -1.52
N SER A 131 17.29 -4.80 -2.28
CA SER A 131 15.92 -4.77 -1.78
C SER A 131 14.95 -5.47 -2.72
N VAL A 132 13.73 -5.74 -2.24
CA VAL A 132 12.60 -6.27 -3.01
C VAL A 132 11.94 -5.21 -3.89
N LYS A 133 12.61 -4.08 -4.14
CA LYS A 133 12.13 -2.99 -4.98
C LYS A 133 13.24 -2.38 -5.83
N GLU A 134 12.84 -1.77 -6.94
CA GLU A 134 13.67 -0.91 -7.78
C GLU A 134 13.06 0.48 -7.81
N GLU A 135 13.81 1.51 -7.43
CA GLU A 135 13.41 2.90 -7.67
C GLU A 135 14.05 3.37 -8.98
N LEU A 136 13.26 3.91 -9.90
CA LEU A 136 13.64 4.13 -11.29
C LEU A 136 13.09 5.46 -11.78
N THR A 137 13.70 5.99 -12.83
CA THR A 137 13.10 7.05 -13.64
C THR A 137 12.52 6.43 -14.89
N GLU A 138 11.23 6.64 -15.14
CA GLU A 138 10.58 6.24 -16.39
C GLU A 138 10.53 7.44 -17.33
N ILE A 139 11.25 7.37 -18.45
CA ILE A 139 11.44 8.48 -19.41
C ILE A 139 10.52 8.38 -20.65
N SER A 140 9.91 7.22 -20.82
CA SER A 140 8.76 6.95 -21.69
C SER A 140 8.08 5.68 -21.16
N PRO A 141 6.80 5.41 -21.46
CA PRO A 141 6.15 4.19 -20.97
C PRO A 141 6.99 2.93 -21.21
N LEU A 142 7.31 2.19 -20.14
CA LEU A 142 8.16 0.99 -20.11
C LEU A 142 9.67 1.21 -20.34
N GLU A 143 10.12 2.46 -20.45
CA GLU A 143 11.54 2.79 -20.60
C GLU A 143 12.11 3.31 -19.28
N TYR A 144 12.80 2.42 -18.57
CA TYR A 144 13.39 2.69 -17.26
C TYR A 144 14.88 3.00 -17.34
N VAL A 145 15.28 4.03 -16.61
CA VAL A 145 16.68 4.43 -16.42
C VAL A 145 16.97 4.65 -14.94
N ASN A 146 18.24 4.84 -14.61
CA ASN A 146 18.68 5.03 -13.23
C ASN A 146 17.93 6.19 -12.56
N ARG A 147 17.52 6.01 -11.29
CA ARG A 147 16.85 7.04 -10.48
C ARG A 147 17.63 8.37 -10.44
N SER A 148 18.96 8.33 -10.57
CA SER A 148 19.78 9.55 -10.58
C SER A 148 19.36 10.52 -11.68
N VAL A 149 18.83 10.04 -12.81
CA VAL A 149 18.27 10.91 -13.87
C VAL A 149 17.17 11.80 -13.30
N TRP A 150 16.27 11.26 -12.48
CA TRP A 150 15.29 12.08 -11.78
C TRP A 150 15.97 13.13 -10.90
N ASP A 151 16.89 12.74 -10.03
CA ASP A 151 17.51 13.65 -9.06
C ASP A 151 18.34 14.75 -9.72
N ASP A 152 19.09 14.42 -10.77
CA ASP A 152 20.02 15.29 -11.49
C ASP A 152 19.32 16.27 -12.45
N ARG A 153 18.06 15.99 -12.83
CA ARG A 153 17.24 16.82 -13.72
C ARG A 153 17.73 16.92 -15.18
N TYR A 154 18.55 15.97 -15.65
CA TYR A 154 18.95 15.85 -17.05
C TYR A 154 19.14 14.39 -17.47
N TYR A 155 19.05 14.12 -18.78
CA TYR A 155 19.14 12.77 -19.35
C TYR A 155 20.38 12.59 -20.23
N GLY A 156 21.54 12.44 -19.58
CA GLY A 156 22.82 12.27 -20.27
C GLY A 156 23.26 13.51 -21.05
N TYR A 157 24.18 13.31 -22.00
CA TYR A 157 24.79 14.37 -22.79
C TYR A 157 24.54 14.16 -24.29
N ASP A 158 24.49 15.24 -25.05
CA ASP A 158 24.46 15.21 -26.50
C ASP A 158 25.86 15.04 -27.12
N GLU A 159 25.93 15.05 -28.44
CA GLU A 159 27.19 14.90 -29.19
C GLU A 159 28.20 16.02 -28.93
N ASN A 160 27.73 17.17 -28.41
CA ASN A 160 28.56 18.32 -28.04
C ASN A 160 28.98 18.29 -26.57
N GLY A 161 28.49 17.33 -25.79
CA GLY A 161 28.73 17.24 -24.36
C GLY A 161 27.79 18.10 -23.51
N ASP A 162 26.74 18.67 -24.10
CA ASP A 162 25.72 19.45 -23.38
C ASP A 162 24.68 18.52 -22.76
N SER A 163 24.16 18.87 -21.57
CA SER A 163 23.16 18.03 -20.90
C SER A 163 21.84 18.04 -21.66
N LYS A 164 21.27 16.85 -21.90
CA LYS A 164 19.96 16.76 -22.53
C LYS A 164 18.87 17.08 -21.51
N PRO A 165 17.90 17.94 -21.84
CA PRO A 165 16.80 18.27 -20.94
C PRO A 165 15.91 17.04 -20.69
N PHE A 166 15.07 17.12 -19.65
CA PHE A 166 14.07 16.11 -19.39
C PHE A 166 13.12 15.90 -20.58
N PRO A 167 12.80 14.64 -20.92
CA PRO A 167 11.74 14.36 -21.86
C PRO A 167 10.39 14.87 -21.31
N ASN A 168 9.45 15.14 -22.22
CA ASN A 168 8.11 15.63 -21.87
C ASN A 168 7.33 14.68 -20.95
N TYR A 169 7.67 13.39 -20.99
CA TYR A 169 7.18 12.38 -20.06
C TYR A 169 8.35 11.95 -19.19
N VAL A 170 8.27 12.23 -17.90
CA VAL A 170 9.24 11.72 -16.93
C VAL A 170 8.55 11.56 -15.59
N ARG A 171 8.73 10.40 -14.95
CA ARG A 171 8.22 10.18 -13.59
C ARG A 171 9.12 9.28 -12.78
N LEU A 172 9.07 9.46 -11.46
CA LEU A 172 9.68 8.54 -10.51
C LEU A 172 8.74 7.35 -10.32
N VAL A 173 9.28 6.14 -10.51
CA VAL A 173 8.55 4.88 -10.36
C VAL A 173 9.29 3.97 -9.40
N THR A 174 8.56 3.35 -8.49
CA THR A 174 9.07 2.25 -7.68
C THR A 174 8.45 0.94 -8.16
N ARG A 175 9.23 -0.01 -8.66
CA ARG A 175 8.74 -1.36 -8.95
C ARG A 175 8.88 -2.20 -7.70
N LEU A 176 7.78 -2.75 -7.19
CA LEU A 176 7.81 -3.73 -6.11
C LEU A 176 7.94 -5.12 -6.71
N LEU A 177 9.10 -5.75 -6.53
CA LEU A 177 9.44 -6.99 -7.21
C LEU A 177 8.78 -8.22 -6.61
N SER A 178 8.43 -8.17 -5.33
CA SER A 178 7.73 -9.24 -4.62
C SER A 178 7.31 -8.79 -3.23
N GLY A 179 6.47 -9.59 -2.57
CA GLY A 179 6.10 -9.44 -1.17
C GLY A 179 4.62 -9.14 -0.99
N SER A 180 4.27 -8.78 0.24
CA SER A 180 2.90 -8.45 0.63
C SER A 180 2.79 -6.99 1.10
N VAL A 181 1.61 -6.42 0.93
CA VAL A 181 1.23 -5.09 1.40
C VAL A 181 -0.03 -5.24 2.23
N VAL A 182 -0.07 -4.63 3.41
CA VAL A 182 -1.29 -4.64 4.25
C VAL A 182 -1.84 -3.24 4.40
N ILE A 183 -3.17 -3.12 4.36
CA ILE A 183 -3.92 -1.86 4.32
C ILE A 183 -4.88 -1.84 5.48
N PHE A 184 -4.69 -0.88 6.37
CA PHE A 184 -5.55 -0.68 7.53
C PHE A 184 -6.23 0.69 7.48
N ALA A 185 -7.23 0.88 8.34
CA ALA A 185 -7.65 2.23 8.71
C ALA A 185 -6.46 3.03 9.26
N LYS A 186 -6.39 4.32 8.94
CA LYS A 186 -5.30 5.20 9.41
C LYS A 186 -5.27 5.32 10.93
N SER A 187 -6.41 5.20 11.60
CA SER A 187 -6.50 5.16 13.06
C SER A 187 -6.53 3.74 13.65
N SER A 188 -6.13 2.72 12.88
CA SER A 188 -6.01 1.36 13.38
C SER A 188 -4.96 1.27 14.50
N LEU A 189 -5.18 0.35 15.43
CA LEU A 189 -4.23 0.07 16.51
C LEU A 189 -2.94 -0.56 15.99
N TYR A 190 -3.02 -1.30 14.88
CA TYR A 190 -1.84 -1.79 14.18
C TYR A 190 -0.95 -0.62 13.71
N ASN A 191 -1.54 0.45 13.18
CA ASN A 191 -0.80 1.68 12.81
C ASN A 191 -0.34 2.51 14.00
N ALA A 192 -1.08 2.50 15.10
CA ALA A 192 -0.67 3.22 16.31
C ALA A 192 0.56 2.60 16.98
N ASN A 193 0.92 1.35 16.67
CA ASN A 193 2.10 0.70 17.19
C ASN A 193 3.32 0.97 16.26
N PRO A 194 4.34 1.73 16.70
CA PRO A 194 5.50 2.04 15.87
C PRO A 194 6.33 0.81 15.48
N ASP A 195 6.26 -0.29 16.24
CA ASP A 195 7.04 -1.50 15.97
C ASP A 195 6.56 -2.23 14.70
N THR A 196 5.34 -1.94 14.21
CA THR A 196 4.75 -2.62 13.03
C THR A 196 5.35 -2.16 11.70
N TYR A 197 6.20 -1.13 11.73
CA TYR A 197 6.93 -0.60 10.57
C TYR A 197 8.21 -1.40 10.24
N ASP A 198 8.48 -2.48 10.96
CA ASP A 198 9.55 -3.46 10.72
C ASP A 198 9.27 -4.45 9.57
N ALA A 199 8.20 -4.21 8.82
CA ALA A 199 7.68 -5.02 7.72
C ALA A 199 7.40 -6.49 8.10
N ARG A 200 7.06 -6.78 9.37
CA ARG A 200 6.73 -8.15 9.85
C ARG A 200 5.65 -8.86 9.02
N HIS A 201 4.66 -8.13 8.51
CA HIS A 201 3.60 -8.68 7.67
C HIS A 201 4.14 -9.40 6.43
N ASN A 202 5.28 -8.94 5.90
CA ASN A 202 5.95 -9.52 4.74
C ASN A 202 6.85 -10.72 5.09
N LYS A 203 7.14 -10.93 6.37
CA LYS A 203 7.88 -12.11 6.88
C LYS A 203 6.95 -13.26 7.28
N MET A 204 5.64 -13.01 7.27
CA MET A 204 4.59 -13.95 7.62
C MET A 204 3.76 -14.28 6.39
N SER A 205 3.32 -15.53 6.26
CA SER A 205 2.26 -15.90 5.33
C SER A 205 0.94 -15.19 5.66
N ALA A 206 -0.04 -15.26 4.75
CA ALA A 206 -1.36 -14.69 4.98
C ALA A 206 -2.03 -15.28 6.24
N VAL A 207 -1.85 -16.59 6.48
CA VAL A 207 -2.39 -17.29 7.65
C VAL A 207 -1.68 -16.85 8.93
N GLU A 208 -0.34 -16.90 8.96
CA GLU A 208 0.43 -16.50 10.16
C GLU A 208 0.17 -15.03 10.54
N PHE A 209 0.01 -14.15 9.56
CA PHE A 209 -0.31 -12.76 9.84
C PHE A 209 -1.75 -12.59 10.34
N HIS A 210 -2.70 -13.36 9.82
CA HIS A 210 -4.06 -13.37 10.34
C HIS A 210 -4.08 -13.78 11.82
N GLU A 211 -3.46 -14.92 12.15
CA GLU A 211 -3.30 -15.41 13.52
C GLU A 211 -2.56 -14.40 14.42
N HIS A 212 -1.54 -13.72 13.89
CA HIS A 212 -0.84 -12.64 14.60
C HIS A 212 -1.77 -11.50 14.99
N ILE A 213 -2.68 -11.09 14.10
CA ILE A 213 -3.67 -10.05 14.39
C ILE A 213 -4.72 -10.55 15.39
N GLU A 214 -5.20 -11.79 15.27
CA GLU A 214 -6.13 -12.39 16.24
C GLU A 214 -5.54 -12.40 17.65
N ALA A 215 -4.31 -12.89 17.80
CA ALA A 215 -3.62 -12.90 19.08
C ALA A 215 -3.45 -11.48 19.67
N ALA A 216 -3.19 -10.49 18.81
CA ALA A 216 -3.14 -9.08 19.24
C ALA A 216 -4.50 -8.61 19.77
N ILE A 217 -5.60 -8.92 19.08
CA ILE A 217 -6.98 -8.61 19.50
C ILE A 217 -7.29 -9.23 20.87
N GLU A 218 -7.01 -10.52 21.03
CA GLU A 218 -7.24 -11.26 22.28
C GLU A 218 -6.46 -10.67 23.45
N SER A 219 -5.19 -10.32 23.23
CA SER A 219 -4.32 -9.76 24.27
C SER A 219 -4.87 -8.47 24.89
N MET A 220 -5.60 -7.65 24.11
CA MET A 220 -6.21 -6.42 24.63
C MET A 220 -7.53 -6.68 25.37
N LYS A 221 -8.25 -7.76 25.03
CA LYS A 221 -9.47 -8.17 25.73
C LYS A 221 -9.17 -8.79 27.10
N GLY A 222 -8.05 -9.50 27.22
CA GLY A 222 -7.61 -10.08 28.50
C GLY A 222 -6.97 -9.08 29.48
N GLY A 223 -6.70 -7.84 29.02
CA GLY A 223 -6.06 -6.79 29.82
C GLY A 223 -7.01 -5.72 30.37
N SER A 224 -8.32 -5.88 30.18
CA SER A 224 -9.37 -4.94 30.63
C SER A 224 -10.11 -5.41 31.88
#